data_AF-A0A832CJZ6-F1
#
_entry.id   AF-A0A832CJZ6-F1
#
_cell.length_a   1.000
_cell.length_b   1.000
_cell.length_c   1.000
_cell.angle_alpha   90.00
_cell.angle_beta   90.00
_cell.angle_gamma   90.00
#
_symmetry.space_group_name_H-M   'P 1'
#
loop_
_entity.id
_entity.type
_entity.pdbx_description
1 polymer ?
#
loop_
_entity_poly.entity_id
_entity_poly.type
_entity_poly.pdbx_seq_one_letter_code
_entity_poly.pdbx_strand_id
1 'polypeptide(L)'
;MHPHLRRVTVQPAVTRGPFKNQVGRAPHNKRVKANAAIKSFRRQIMSKSASHSVYVFKVALKNAKRIWRRIAVRSDQTLHHLHEAIYMAFDREEEHLYSFYFPRAARRGRAWLRDAIEYTHPFNLEKGNLLGDPDLYNAADTTLDRLGLAVGQEFEYLFDCCDEWWHEIVVEQVDGAMDEGSYPRILQRQGRSPRQY
;
A
#
# COMPACT_ATOMS: atom_id res chain seq x y z
N MET A 1 72.71 -16.28 29.49
CA MET A 1 73.32 -17.59 29.15
C MET A 1 72.33 -18.69 29.49
N HIS A 2 71.70 -19.32 28.50
CA HIS A 2 71.03 -20.63 28.59
C HIS A 2 70.93 -21.22 27.15
N PRO A 3 71.04 -22.54 26.95
CA PRO A 3 71.54 -23.12 25.71
C PRO A 3 70.49 -23.88 24.87
N HIS A 4 70.98 -24.25 23.68
CA HIS A 4 70.47 -25.03 22.54
C HIS A 4 69.52 -26.23 22.77
N LEU A 5 68.49 -26.24 21.90
CA LEU A 5 68.02 -27.30 20.98
C LEU A 5 68.41 -28.78 21.21
N ARG A 6 67.38 -29.67 21.18
CA ARG A 6 67.43 -31.00 20.52
C ARG A 6 66.10 -31.35 19.84
N ARG A 7 66.21 -31.88 18.61
CA ARG A 7 65.16 -32.54 17.78
C ARG A 7 64.79 -33.92 18.34
N VAL A 8 63.58 -34.43 18.05
CA VAL A 8 63.30 -35.76 17.45
C VAL A 8 61.91 -35.75 16.79
N THR A 9 61.79 -36.54 15.73
CA THR A 9 60.73 -36.66 14.71
C THR A 9 59.76 -37.84 14.98
N VAL A 10 58.62 -37.82 14.27
CA VAL A 10 57.80 -38.93 13.72
C VAL A 10 56.41 -39.20 14.37
N GLN A 11 55.46 -39.29 13.44
CA GLN A 11 54.00 -39.41 13.41
C GLN A 11 53.36 -40.52 14.25
N PRO A 12 52.02 -40.47 14.40
CA PRO A 12 51.23 -41.60 13.95
C PRO A 12 50.04 -41.22 13.04
N ALA A 13 49.64 -42.21 12.24
CA ALA A 13 48.55 -42.20 11.27
C ALA A 13 47.17 -42.21 11.94
N VAL A 14 46.19 -41.52 11.34
CA VAL A 14 44.76 -41.82 11.51
C VAL A 14 43.99 -41.59 10.20
N THR A 15 43.08 -42.53 9.96
CA THR A 15 42.27 -42.84 8.78
C THR A 15 41.07 -41.90 8.52
N ARG A 16 40.61 -42.01 7.27
CA ARG A 16 39.49 -41.37 6.53
C ARG A 16 38.13 -41.21 7.26
N GLY A 17 37.43 -40.13 6.90
CA GLY A 17 35.95 -40.04 6.90
C GLY A 17 35.45 -38.67 6.38
N PRO A 18 34.52 -38.60 5.39
CA PRO A 18 34.04 -37.32 4.86
C PRO A 18 32.93 -36.73 5.74
N PHE A 19 33.09 -35.47 6.15
CA PHE A 19 32.03 -34.66 6.75
C PHE A 19 30.97 -34.31 5.70
N LYS A 20 29.75 -34.85 5.83
CA LYS A 20 28.56 -34.33 5.16
C LYS A 20 27.87 -33.32 6.07
N ASN A 21 27.95 -32.03 5.72
CA ASN A 21 27.07 -31.00 6.28
C ASN A 21 25.66 -31.19 5.70
N GLN A 22 24.71 -31.60 6.53
CA GLN A 22 23.28 -31.52 6.22
C GLN A 22 22.74 -30.16 6.71
N VAL A 23 22.47 -29.26 5.76
CA VAL A 23 21.60 -28.10 6.00
C VAL A 23 20.17 -28.57 5.76
N GLY A 24 19.41 -28.79 6.83
CA GLY A 24 18.01 -29.21 6.76
C GLY A 24 17.13 -28.11 6.14
N ARG A 25 16.71 -28.30 4.89
CA ARG A 25 15.70 -27.48 4.21
C ARG A 25 14.33 -27.88 4.74
N ALA A 26 13.59 -26.97 5.38
CA ALA A 26 12.24 -27.24 5.85
C ALA A 26 11.32 -27.66 4.67
N PRO A 27 10.51 -28.73 4.82
CA PRO A 27 9.75 -29.29 3.71
C PRO A 27 8.65 -28.33 3.23
N HIS A 28 8.56 -28.20 1.90
CA HIS A 28 7.63 -27.38 1.11
C HIS A 28 6.17 -27.43 1.60
N ASN A 29 5.76 -28.55 2.18
CA ASN A 29 4.39 -28.80 2.65
C ASN A 29 3.96 -27.95 3.87
N LYS A 30 4.90 -27.46 4.70
CA LYS A 30 4.57 -26.60 5.85
C LYS A 30 4.17 -25.18 5.42
N ARG A 31 4.78 -24.65 4.35
CA ARG A 31 4.49 -23.32 3.80
C ARG A 31 3.10 -23.25 3.15
N VAL A 32 2.69 -24.31 2.45
CA VAL A 32 1.37 -24.38 1.81
C VAL A 32 0.25 -24.42 2.85
N LYS A 33 0.42 -25.22 3.91
CA LYS A 33 -0.55 -25.28 5.03
C LYS A 33 -0.64 -23.96 5.80
N ALA A 34 0.49 -23.27 6.02
CA ALA A 34 0.50 -21.95 6.65
C ALA A 34 -0.25 -20.90 5.81
N ASN A 35 -0.06 -20.88 4.49
CA ASN A 35 -0.76 -19.95 3.59
C ASN A 35 -2.27 -20.24 3.50
N ALA A 36 -2.67 -21.51 3.54
CA ALA A 36 -4.08 -21.90 3.60
C ALA A 36 -4.72 -21.53 4.95
N ALA A 37 -4.00 -21.72 6.06
CA ALA A 37 -4.45 -21.32 7.39
C ALA A 37 -4.58 -19.80 7.52
N ILE A 38 -3.65 -19.01 6.96
CA ILE A 38 -3.76 -17.53 6.91
C ILE A 38 -4.96 -17.11 6.06
N LYS A 39 -5.19 -17.73 4.90
CA LYS A 39 -6.38 -17.45 4.07
C LYS A 39 -7.68 -17.83 4.79
N SER A 40 -7.70 -18.96 5.48
CA SER A 40 -8.86 -19.45 6.22
C SER A 40 -9.15 -18.58 7.45
N PHE A 41 -8.12 -18.18 8.19
CA PHE A 41 -8.22 -17.28 9.32
C PHE A 41 -8.68 -15.88 8.89
N ARG A 42 -8.12 -15.34 7.80
CA ARG A 42 -8.62 -14.10 7.18
C ARG A 42 -10.08 -14.23 6.77
N ARG A 43 -10.47 -15.34 6.14
CA ARG A 43 -11.87 -15.60 5.74
C ARG A 43 -12.79 -15.69 6.95
N GLN A 44 -12.32 -16.24 8.07
CA GLN A 44 -13.08 -16.39 9.31
C GLN A 44 -13.15 -15.10 10.13
N ILE A 45 -12.16 -14.21 10.05
CA ILE A 45 -12.27 -12.83 10.55
C ILE A 45 -13.28 -12.04 9.71
N MET A 46 -13.19 -12.14 8.38
CA MET A 46 -14.16 -11.52 7.46
C MET A 46 -15.59 -12.04 7.65
N SER A 47 -15.78 -13.32 8.04
CA SER A 47 -17.12 -13.88 8.28
C SER A 47 -17.68 -13.61 9.67
N LYS A 48 -16.86 -13.13 10.62
CA LYS A 48 -17.30 -12.85 12.01
C LYS A 48 -17.60 -11.38 12.26
N SER A 49 -17.41 -10.53 11.26
CA SER A 49 -17.66 -9.09 11.31
C SER A 49 -18.53 -8.70 10.11
N ALA A 50 -19.85 -8.78 10.29
CA ALA A 50 -20.78 -8.01 9.46
C ALA A 50 -20.72 -6.50 9.79
N SER A 51 -19.75 -6.07 10.61
CA SER A 51 -19.39 -4.68 10.85
C SER A 51 -18.35 -4.21 9.84
N HIS A 52 -18.61 -3.08 9.20
CA HIS A 52 -17.61 -2.36 8.43
C HIS A 52 -16.48 -1.88 9.36
N SER A 53 -15.29 -1.68 8.79
CA SER A 53 -14.13 -1.16 9.53
C SER A 53 -13.76 0.24 9.05
N VAL A 54 -12.80 0.86 9.72
CA VAL A 54 -12.30 2.20 9.39
C VAL A 54 -10.87 2.11 8.87
N TYR A 55 -10.63 2.77 7.73
CA TYR A 55 -9.32 3.08 7.21
C TYR A 55 -8.91 4.49 7.62
N VAL A 56 -7.62 4.68 7.92
CA VAL A 56 -7.04 6.02 8.07
C VAL A 56 -5.95 6.22 7.03
N PHE A 57 -6.09 7.30 6.27
CA PHE A 57 -5.16 7.70 5.24
C PHE A 57 -4.46 8.99 5.64
N LYS A 58 -3.16 9.05 5.41
CA LYS A 58 -2.42 10.32 5.37
C LYS A 58 -2.25 10.72 3.90
N VAL A 59 -2.79 11.88 3.55
CA VAL A 59 -2.79 12.43 2.19
C VAL A 59 -1.91 13.68 2.19
N ALA A 60 -0.81 13.67 1.45
CA ALA A 60 0.14 14.78 1.38
C ALA A 60 0.28 15.31 -0.04
N LEU A 61 0.41 16.63 -0.21
CA LEU A 61 0.75 17.21 -1.51
C LEU A 61 2.15 16.77 -1.94
N LYS A 62 2.27 16.18 -3.13
CA LYS A 62 3.51 15.54 -3.61
C LYS A 62 4.69 16.52 -3.65
N ASN A 63 4.44 17.73 -4.14
CA ASN A 63 5.45 18.79 -4.27
C ASN A 63 5.58 19.67 -3.01
N ALA A 64 4.77 19.43 -1.98
CA ALA A 64 4.76 20.22 -0.75
C ALA A 64 4.36 19.35 0.46
N LYS A 65 5.14 18.29 0.74
CA LYS A 65 4.80 17.26 1.75
C LYS A 65 4.56 17.77 3.18
N ARG A 66 4.88 19.03 3.49
CA ARG A 66 4.52 19.70 4.75
C ARG A 66 3.03 20.07 4.82
N ILE A 67 2.31 20.00 3.70
CA ILE A 67 0.87 20.22 3.60
C ILE A 67 0.21 18.84 3.46
N TRP A 68 -0.53 18.41 4.48
CA TRP A 68 -1.15 17.09 4.49
C TRP A 68 -2.42 17.04 5.36
N ARG A 69 -3.22 15.99 5.14
CA ARG A 69 -4.48 15.71 5.82
C ARG A 69 -4.48 14.26 6.30
N ARG A 70 -5.04 14.00 7.48
CA ARG A 70 -5.42 12.65 7.91
C ARG A 70 -6.91 12.50 7.81
N ILE A 71 -7.35 11.47 7.10
CA ILE A 71 -8.74 11.26 6.75
C ILE A 71 -9.13 9.84 7.15
N ALA A 72 -10.23 9.71 7.87
CA ALA A 72 -10.83 8.42 8.19
C ALA A 72 -12.00 8.13 7.24
N VAL A 73 -12.08 6.91 6.73
CA VAL A 73 -13.10 6.47 5.77
C VAL A 73 -13.55 5.05 6.13
N ARG A 74 -14.84 4.76 6.00
CA ARG A 74 -15.35 3.41 6.25
C ARG A 74 -15.00 2.45 5.11
N SER A 75 -14.88 1.17 5.44
CA SER A 75 -14.48 0.11 4.51
C SER A 75 -15.45 -0.09 3.34
N ASP A 76 -16.74 0.20 3.55
CA ASP A 76 -17.79 0.14 2.53
C ASP A 76 -18.00 1.42 1.74
N GLN A 77 -17.28 2.50 2.09
CA GLN A 77 -17.25 3.69 1.26
C GLN A 77 -16.28 3.51 0.11
N THR A 78 -16.53 4.25 -0.97
CA THR A 78 -15.81 4.12 -2.23
C THR A 78 -14.62 5.06 -2.33
N LEU A 79 -13.77 4.84 -3.34
CA LEU A 79 -12.71 5.77 -3.70
C LEU A 79 -13.26 7.15 -4.06
N HIS A 80 -14.49 7.25 -4.59
CA HIS A 80 -15.15 8.54 -4.79
C HIS A 80 -15.42 9.28 -3.47
N HIS A 81 -15.90 8.60 -2.43
CA HIS A 81 -16.05 9.23 -1.11
C HIS A 81 -14.70 9.69 -0.54
N LEU A 82 -13.61 8.94 -0.77
CA LEU A 82 -12.27 9.40 -0.41
C LEU A 82 -11.87 10.64 -1.22
N HIS A 83 -12.20 10.72 -2.52
CA HIS A 83 -11.98 11.91 -3.33
C HIS A 83 -12.72 13.12 -2.74
N GLU A 84 -14.01 13.02 -2.45
CA GLU A 84 -14.79 14.12 -1.86
C GLU A 84 -14.17 14.60 -0.54
N ALA A 85 -13.73 13.65 0.29
CA ALA A 85 -13.04 13.96 1.54
C ALA A 85 -11.74 14.72 1.34
N ILE A 86 -10.93 14.33 0.34
CA ILE A 86 -9.68 15.02 -0.02
C ILE A 86 -9.99 16.40 -0.59
N TYR A 87 -10.95 16.49 -1.51
CA TYR A 87 -11.42 17.73 -2.14
C TYR A 87 -11.78 18.77 -1.08
N MET A 88 -12.66 18.41 -0.14
CA MET A 88 -13.03 19.27 0.98
C MET A 88 -11.84 19.56 1.91
N ALA A 89 -11.01 18.55 2.20
CA ALA A 89 -9.89 18.73 3.12
C ALA A 89 -8.81 19.68 2.59
N PHE A 90 -8.68 19.83 1.28
CA PHE A 90 -7.75 20.75 0.62
C PHE A 90 -8.40 22.05 0.14
N ASP A 91 -9.60 22.36 0.63
CA ASP A 91 -10.32 23.61 0.33
C ASP A 91 -10.46 23.84 -1.19
N ARG A 92 -10.79 22.78 -1.95
CA ARG A 92 -11.09 22.89 -3.38
C ARG A 92 -12.51 23.42 -3.58
N GLU A 93 -12.69 24.21 -4.63
CA GLU A 93 -13.93 24.95 -4.89
C GLU A 93 -14.53 24.61 -6.26
N GLU A 94 -13.70 24.34 -7.26
CA GLU A 94 -14.15 23.93 -8.60
C GLU A 94 -13.89 22.44 -8.81
N GLU A 95 -14.94 21.69 -9.16
CA GLU A 95 -14.85 20.26 -9.41
C GLU A 95 -14.15 19.95 -10.74
N HIS A 96 -13.22 19.00 -10.69
CA HIS A 96 -12.50 18.50 -11.85
C HIS A 96 -12.42 16.99 -11.83
N LEU A 97 -12.02 16.41 -12.97
CA LEU A 97 -11.75 14.99 -13.07
C LEU A 97 -10.58 14.59 -12.17
N TYR A 98 -10.64 13.36 -11.67
CA TYR A 98 -9.65 12.82 -10.74
C TYR A 98 -9.39 11.32 -11.02
N SER A 99 -8.23 10.86 -10.55
CA SER A 99 -7.83 9.44 -10.63
C SER A 99 -7.01 9.02 -9.41
N PHE A 100 -7.11 7.75 -9.03
CA PHE A 100 -6.24 7.07 -8.07
C PHE A 100 -5.38 6.05 -8.81
N TYR A 101 -4.07 6.05 -8.52
CA TYR A 101 -3.12 5.16 -9.16
C TYR A 101 -2.43 4.26 -8.13
N PHE A 102 -2.60 2.95 -8.29
CA PHE A 102 -2.00 1.92 -7.45
C PHE A 102 -0.81 1.28 -8.17
N PRO A 103 0.44 1.52 -7.72
CA PRO A 103 1.61 0.97 -8.38
C PRO A 103 1.68 -0.57 -8.28
N ARG A 104 1.91 -1.27 -9.39
CA ARG A 104 2.16 -2.74 -9.39
C ARG A 104 3.56 -3.11 -8.89
N ALA A 105 4.53 -2.20 -8.99
CA ALA A 105 5.89 -2.39 -8.51
C ALA A 105 6.50 -1.05 -8.10
N ALA A 106 7.44 -1.08 -7.15
CA ALA A 106 8.21 0.10 -6.75
C ALA A 106 9.14 0.55 -7.89
N ARG A 107 8.66 1.48 -8.72
CA ARG A 107 9.45 2.11 -9.79
C ARG A 107 9.62 3.61 -9.50
N ARG A 108 10.76 4.16 -9.92
CA ARG A 108 11.08 5.59 -9.78
C ARG A 108 10.65 6.36 -11.04
N GLY A 109 10.21 7.62 -10.86
CA GLY A 109 9.80 8.52 -11.95
C GLY A 109 8.45 8.15 -12.59
N ARG A 110 7.91 8.96 -13.51
CA ARG A 110 6.56 8.80 -14.09
C ARG A 110 6.30 7.47 -14.81
N ALA A 111 7.33 6.65 -15.05
CA ALA A 111 7.19 5.33 -15.68
C ALA A 111 6.34 4.33 -14.86
N TRP A 112 6.16 4.56 -13.55
CA TRP A 112 5.27 3.71 -12.74
C TRP A 112 3.79 3.90 -13.09
N LEU A 113 3.37 5.06 -13.60
CA LEU A 113 1.98 5.33 -13.97
C LEU A 113 1.49 4.39 -15.08
N ARG A 114 2.37 4.03 -16.03
CA ARG A 114 2.03 3.16 -17.16
C ARG A 114 1.56 1.77 -16.75
N ASP A 115 2.06 1.28 -15.62
CA ASP A 115 1.76 -0.06 -15.12
C ASP A 115 0.88 0.00 -13.86
N ALA A 116 0.45 1.20 -13.45
CA ALA A 116 -0.40 1.37 -12.28
C ALA A 116 -1.83 0.95 -12.60
N ILE A 117 -2.52 0.38 -11.61
CA ILE A 117 -3.96 0.18 -11.70
C ILE A 117 -4.61 1.55 -11.45
N GLU A 118 -5.41 2.01 -12.40
CA GLU A 118 -6.08 3.32 -12.33
C GLU A 118 -7.57 3.17 -11.99
N TYR A 119 -7.99 3.85 -10.92
CA TYR A 119 -9.40 4.05 -10.57
C TYR A 119 -9.77 5.50 -10.81
N THR A 120 -10.57 5.77 -11.83
CA THR A 120 -10.84 7.12 -12.34
C THR A 120 -12.28 7.57 -12.08
N HIS A 121 -12.54 8.87 -12.23
CA HIS A 121 -13.88 9.47 -12.28
C HIS A 121 -14.78 8.77 -13.33
N PRO A 122 -16.08 8.51 -13.06
CA PRO A 122 -17.00 7.81 -13.98
C PRO A 122 -17.06 8.38 -15.40
N PHE A 123 -17.05 9.72 -15.54
CA PHE A 123 -17.04 10.39 -16.84
C PHE A 123 -15.87 9.98 -17.77
N ASN A 124 -14.70 9.62 -17.22
CA ASN A 124 -13.59 9.13 -18.03
C ASN A 124 -13.86 7.74 -18.63
N LEU A 125 -14.73 6.95 -18.00
CA LEU A 125 -15.17 5.66 -18.54
C LEU A 125 -16.21 5.84 -19.65
N GLU A 126 -17.13 6.80 -19.47
CA GLU A 126 -18.22 7.08 -20.43
C GLU A 126 -17.73 7.65 -21.76
N LYS A 127 -16.71 8.53 -21.72
CA LYS A 127 -16.06 9.02 -22.95
C LYS A 127 -15.33 7.94 -23.72
N GLY A 128 -15.26 6.73 -23.17
CA GLY A 128 -14.50 5.64 -23.71
C GLY A 128 -13.02 5.93 -23.60
N ASN A 129 -12.27 4.85 -23.57
CA ASN A 129 -10.87 4.75 -23.93
C ASN A 129 -10.54 5.50 -25.24
N LEU A 130 -10.48 6.84 -25.26
CA LEU A 130 -9.99 7.61 -26.41
C LEU A 130 -8.55 7.18 -26.78
N LEU A 131 -7.86 6.52 -25.85
CA LEU A 131 -6.54 5.90 -26.02
C LEU A 131 -6.53 4.36 -25.94
N GLY A 132 -7.68 3.69 -25.82
CA GLY A 132 -7.73 2.23 -25.83
C GLY A 132 -7.30 1.50 -24.55
N ASP A 133 -7.13 2.17 -23.40
CA ASP A 133 -6.46 1.58 -22.22
C ASP A 133 -7.34 0.56 -21.46
N PRO A 134 -7.06 -0.76 -21.54
CA PRO A 134 -7.98 -1.81 -21.10
C PRO A 134 -8.18 -1.92 -19.57
N ASP A 135 -7.45 -1.15 -18.76
CA ASP A 135 -7.37 -1.32 -17.29
C ASP A 135 -7.89 -0.10 -16.50
N LEU A 136 -8.88 0.65 -17.01
CA LEU A 136 -9.56 1.70 -16.24
C LEU A 136 -10.70 1.16 -15.37
N TYR A 137 -10.68 1.49 -14.09
CA TYR A 137 -11.70 1.09 -13.12
C TYR A 137 -12.51 2.29 -12.60
N ASN A 138 -13.77 2.04 -12.22
CA ASN A 138 -14.63 3.10 -11.68
C ASN A 138 -14.32 3.34 -10.18
N ALA A 139 -13.85 4.55 -9.85
CA ALA A 139 -13.65 4.96 -8.46
C ALA A 139 -14.98 5.07 -7.68
N ALA A 140 -16.09 5.36 -8.35
CA ALA A 140 -17.40 5.47 -7.70
C ALA A 140 -18.00 4.13 -7.29
N ASP A 141 -17.60 3.02 -7.92
CA ASP A 141 -18.11 1.67 -7.64
C ASP A 141 -17.16 0.81 -6.78
N THR A 142 -15.95 1.32 -6.52
CA THR A 142 -14.91 0.57 -5.82
C THR A 142 -14.85 0.96 -4.35
N THR A 143 -15.38 0.08 -3.49
CA THR A 143 -15.28 0.18 -2.03
C THR A 143 -13.86 -0.10 -1.54
N LEU A 144 -13.46 0.50 -0.42
CA LEU A 144 -12.10 0.35 0.13
C LEU A 144 -11.78 -1.09 0.54
N ASP A 145 -12.76 -1.85 1.04
CA ASP A 145 -12.59 -3.27 1.40
C ASP A 145 -12.26 -4.18 0.20
N ARG A 146 -12.63 -3.80 -1.03
CA ARG A 146 -12.30 -4.54 -2.25
C ARG A 146 -10.84 -4.38 -2.68
N LEU A 147 -10.16 -3.34 -2.22
CA LEU A 147 -8.80 -3.01 -2.63
C LEU A 147 -7.73 -3.85 -1.91
N GLY A 148 -8.08 -4.50 -0.79
CA GLY A 148 -7.15 -5.33 -0.02
C GLY A 148 -5.94 -4.54 0.51
N LEU A 149 -6.15 -3.29 0.91
CA LEU A 149 -5.09 -2.39 1.36
C LEU A 149 -4.39 -2.89 2.62
N ALA A 150 -3.11 -2.59 2.74
CA ALA A 150 -2.31 -2.88 3.93
C ALA A 150 -1.72 -1.61 4.55
N VAL A 151 -1.50 -1.62 5.86
CA VAL A 151 -0.79 -0.53 6.55
C VAL A 151 0.61 -0.33 5.95
N GLY A 152 0.96 0.93 5.70
CA GLY A 152 2.21 1.33 5.04
C GLY A 152 2.17 1.25 3.52
N GLN A 153 1.08 0.77 2.91
CA GLN A 153 0.91 0.82 1.47
C GLN A 153 0.77 2.27 1.00
N GLU A 154 1.40 2.56 -0.14
CA GLU A 154 1.36 3.87 -0.79
C GLU A 154 0.67 3.78 -2.15
N PHE A 155 -0.10 4.82 -2.47
CA PHE A 155 -0.71 5.03 -3.78
C PHE A 155 -0.85 6.53 -4.03
N GLU A 156 -1.15 6.92 -5.26
CA GLU A 156 -1.23 8.34 -5.62
C GLU A 156 -2.65 8.75 -6.02
N TYR A 157 -2.96 10.01 -5.80
CA TYR A 157 -4.21 10.65 -6.17
C TYR A 157 -3.92 11.90 -7.00
N LEU A 158 -4.52 11.96 -8.18
CA LEU A 158 -4.48 13.10 -9.09
C LEU A 158 -5.84 13.81 -9.04
N PHE A 159 -5.82 15.11 -8.78
CA PHE A 159 -6.96 16.00 -8.94
C PHE A 159 -6.64 17.04 -10.02
N ASP A 160 -7.60 17.31 -10.91
CA ASP A 160 -7.46 18.26 -12.02
C ASP A 160 -6.29 17.88 -12.95
N CYS A 161 -6.62 17.24 -14.07
CA CYS A 161 -5.62 16.77 -15.02
C CYS A 161 -4.91 17.91 -15.79
N CYS A 162 -5.44 19.13 -15.75
CA CYS A 162 -4.83 20.30 -16.38
C CYS A 162 -3.74 20.90 -15.48
N ASP A 163 -4.02 21.05 -14.18
CA ASP A 163 -3.07 21.62 -13.20
C ASP A 163 -2.22 20.57 -12.46
N GLU A 164 -2.57 19.30 -12.61
CA GLU A 164 -1.84 18.15 -12.07
C GLU A 164 -1.62 18.21 -10.54
N TRP A 165 -2.69 18.34 -9.75
CA TRP A 165 -2.59 18.30 -8.29
C TRP A 165 -2.35 16.87 -7.77
N TRP A 166 -1.09 16.48 -7.72
CA TRP A 166 -0.65 15.17 -7.22
C TRP A 166 -0.57 15.12 -5.69
N HIS A 167 -1.15 14.05 -5.14
CA HIS A 167 -1.09 13.70 -3.73
C HIS A 167 -0.51 12.31 -3.56
N GLU A 168 0.34 12.16 -2.55
CA GLU A 168 0.82 10.87 -2.06
C GLU A 168 -0.08 10.44 -0.89
N ILE A 169 -0.59 9.21 -0.96
CA ILE A 169 -1.48 8.64 0.06
C ILE A 169 -0.77 7.45 0.70
N VAL A 170 -0.67 7.50 2.03
CA VAL A 170 -0.18 6.40 2.86
C VAL A 170 -1.34 5.84 3.68
N VAL A 171 -1.50 4.52 3.68
CA VAL A 171 -2.44 3.82 4.55
C VAL A 171 -1.82 3.73 5.96
N GLU A 172 -2.30 4.51 6.92
CA GLU A 172 -1.80 4.50 8.30
C GLU A 172 -2.54 3.48 9.17
N GLN A 173 -3.80 3.16 8.84
CA GLN A 173 -4.61 2.18 9.57
C GLN A 173 -5.54 1.42 8.62
N VAL A 174 -5.71 0.13 8.91
CA VAL A 174 -6.78 -0.72 8.39
C VAL A 174 -7.49 -1.37 9.58
N ASP A 175 -8.71 -1.86 9.37
CA ASP A 175 -9.49 -2.58 10.39
C ASP A 175 -9.73 -1.80 11.70
N GLY A 176 -9.82 -0.46 11.62
CA GLY A 176 -10.19 0.37 12.76
C GLY A 176 -11.63 0.13 13.20
N ALA A 177 -11.88 0.23 14.50
CA ALA A 177 -13.24 0.19 15.04
C ALA A 177 -14.03 1.42 14.58
N MET A 178 -15.28 1.20 14.17
CA MET A 178 -16.21 2.31 13.92
C MET A 178 -16.65 2.92 15.25
N ASP A 179 -16.78 4.24 15.26
CA ASP A 179 -17.48 4.99 16.31
C ASP A 179 -18.79 5.55 15.77
N GLU A 180 -19.55 6.26 16.62
CA GLU A 180 -20.84 6.86 16.27
C GLU A 180 -20.72 8.10 15.35
N GLY A 181 -19.51 8.46 14.90
CA GLY A 181 -19.28 9.63 14.07
C GLY A 181 -19.65 9.44 12.60
N SER A 182 -19.77 10.55 11.87
CA SER A 182 -19.94 10.54 10.41
C SER A 182 -18.61 10.27 9.70
N TYR A 183 -18.69 9.61 8.54
CA TYR A 183 -17.56 9.31 7.65
C TYR A 183 -17.91 9.65 6.20
N PRO A 184 -16.94 10.09 5.36
CA PRO A 184 -15.54 10.33 5.71
C PRO A 184 -15.39 11.52 6.67
N ARG A 185 -14.28 11.57 7.42
CA ARG A 185 -13.97 12.73 8.26
C ARG A 185 -12.49 13.05 8.32
N ILE A 186 -12.19 14.33 8.48
CA ILE A 186 -10.84 14.83 8.63
C ILE A 186 -10.44 14.71 10.11
N LEU A 187 -9.42 13.91 10.39
CA LEU A 187 -8.86 13.74 11.74
C LEU A 187 -7.84 14.83 12.05
N GLN A 188 -7.06 15.26 11.05
CA GLN A 188 -6.00 16.24 11.25
C GLN A 188 -5.65 16.98 9.96
N ARG A 189 -5.23 18.25 10.10
CA ARG A 189 -4.71 19.08 9.02
C ARG A 189 -3.35 19.65 9.42
N GLN A 190 -2.42 19.71 8.48
CA GLN A 190 -1.15 20.42 8.62
C GLN A 190 -0.88 21.24 7.36
N GLY A 191 -0.50 22.51 7.55
CA GLY A 191 -0.21 23.43 6.44
C GLY A 191 -1.48 23.94 5.74
N ARG A 192 -1.44 25.22 5.35
CA ARG A 192 -2.51 25.86 4.58
C ARG A 192 -2.61 25.23 3.20
N SER A 193 -3.83 24.99 2.72
CA SER A 193 -4.05 24.54 1.35
C SER A 193 -3.58 25.61 0.36
N PRO A 194 -2.88 25.25 -0.72
CA PRO A 194 -2.64 26.16 -1.83
C PRO A 194 -3.97 26.65 -2.43
N ARG A 195 -3.98 27.84 -3.03
CA ARG A 195 -5.14 28.26 -3.84
C ARG A 195 -5.25 27.32 -5.04
N GLN A 196 -6.48 27.10 -5.50
CA GLN A 196 -6.72 26.29 -6.69
C GLN A 196 -6.17 26.98 -7.95
N TYR A 197 -6.26 28.32 -8.02
CA TYR A 197 -5.71 29.20 -9.07
C TYR A 197 -5.06 30.48 -8.49
#